data_AF-A0A9Q1AQ89-F1
#
_entry.id   AF-A0A9Q1AQ89-F1
#
_cell.length_a   1.000
_cell.length_b   1.000
_cell.length_c   1.000
_cell.angle_alpha   90.00
_cell.angle_beta   90.00
_cell.angle_gamma   90.00
#
_symmetry.space_group_name_H-M   'P 1'
#
loop_
_entity.id
_entity.type
_entity.pdbx_description
1 polymer ?
#
loop_
_entity_poly.entity_id
_entity_poly.type
_entity_poly.pdbx_seq_one_letter_code
_entity_poly.pdbx_strand_id
1 'polypeptide(L)'
;MKLYLHLVIFIFCLSRANSLTCLKCVSREGNCSATQVEVCNPYQDACFFEAKDYIGVSGETVRRGCATANYCRHYPDGYKGLLSREMYCCSSDLCEPVNYHYSHNGAPNGMACQSCIGNAAECGHNARSEPCYRSADRCIQISQRFLPGEELEPIIKGCGDTSFKDTLVAYQIEKNFAYVEQKVCGLRNCNNRSFPEISPGPPNGLQCYTCRDSGNGECARERLQLLNCTGIMDRCVHVISKDRDVPTTIQKGCATETICTSYSEIYYNLMRQDSYAACCKKSLCNGAGGHPGAKLLLVVVVVVGVALGVALVTGK
;
A
#
# COMPACT_ATOMS: atom_id res chain seq x y z
N MET A 1 16.69 -58.82 -11.85
CA MET A 1 17.00 -57.62 -12.65
C MET A 1 15.81 -57.09 -13.47
N LYS A 2 15.09 -57.93 -14.24
CA LYS A 2 13.91 -57.49 -15.04
C LYS A 2 12.75 -56.89 -14.21
N LEU A 3 12.46 -57.45 -13.04
CA LEU A 3 11.36 -56.95 -12.17
C LEU A 3 11.64 -55.55 -11.60
N TYR A 4 12.89 -55.27 -11.22
CA TYR A 4 13.31 -53.94 -10.74
C TYR A 4 13.26 -52.88 -11.84
N LEU A 5 13.60 -53.24 -13.08
CA LEU A 5 13.50 -52.33 -14.22
C LEU A 5 12.04 -51.97 -14.51
N HIS A 6 11.12 -52.94 -14.45
CA HIS A 6 9.69 -52.66 -14.59
C HIS A 6 9.13 -51.83 -13.43
N LEU A 7 9.58 -52.06 -12.20
CA LEU A 7 9.15 -51.26 -11.04
C LEU A 7 9.60 -49.81 -11.13
N VAL A 8 10.85 -49.57 -11.53
CA VAL A 8 11.41 -48.21 -11.71
C VAL A 8 10.70 -47.50 -12.86
N ILE A 9 10.47 -48.16 -13.99
CA ILE A 9 9.69 -47.59 -15.11
C ILE A 9 8.26 -47.28 -14.68
N PHE A 10 7.61 -48.16 -13.92
CA PHE A 10 6.23 -47.96 -13.46
C PHE A 10 6.11 -46.79 -12.46
N ILE A 11 7.05 -46.67 -11.51
CA ILE A 11 7.13 -45.53 -10.58
C ILE A 11 7.40 -44.21 -11.32
N PHE A 12 8.30 -44.23 -12.31
CA PHE A 12 8.59 -43.05 -13.15
C PHE A 12 7.37 -42.65 -14.00
N CYS A 13 6.62 -43.61 -14.54
CA CYS A 13 5.38 -43.37 -15.27
C CYS A 13 4.23 -42.86 -14.39
N LEU A 14 4.08 -43.37 -13.15
CA LEU A 14 3.09 -42.88 -12.19
C LEU A 14 3.34 -41.42 -11.79
N SER A 15 4.60 -41.02 -11.64
CA SER A 15 4.97 -39.63 -11.31
C SER A 15 4.65 -38.63 -12.44
N ARG A 16 4.62 -39.08 -13.71
CA ARG A 16 4.19 -38.27 -14.86
C ARG A 16 2.68 -38.32 -15.13
N ALA A 17 1.97 -39.34 -14.63
CA ALA A 17 0.53 -39.49 -14.85
C ALA A 17 -0.32 -38.57 -13.96
N ASN A 18 0.25 -38.00 -12.88
CA ASN A 18 -0.45 -37.16 -11.91
C ASN A 18 0.10 -35.73 -11.81
N SER A 19 0.88 -35.27 -12.80
CA SER A 19 1.37 -33.89 -12.79
C SER A 19 0.25 -32.95 -13.24
N LEU A 20 -0.17 -32.06 -12.34
CA LEU A 20 -1.14 -30.99 -12.63
C LEU A 20 -0.68 -30.18 -13.85
N THR A 21 -1.62 -29.79 -14.70
CA THR A 21 -1.40 -28.93 -15.86
C THR A 21 -2.18 -27.63 -15.70
N CYS A 22 -1.51 -26.50 -15.96
CA CYS A 22 -2.11 -25.18 -15.79
C CYS A 22 -1.93 -24.34 -17.05
N LEU A 23 -2.85 -23.39 -17.25
CA LEU A 23 -2.64 -22.32 -18.21
C LEU A 23 -1.48 -21.45 -17.74
N LYS A 24 -0.56 -21.17 -18.65
CA LYS A 24 0.55 -20.25 -18.43
C LYS A 24 0.26 -18.96 -19.16
N CYS A 25 0.27 -17.87 -18.42
CA CYS A 25 0.33 -16.55 -19.03
C CYS A 25 1.16 -15.65 -18.14
N VAL A 26 1.97 -14.82 -18.77
CA VAL A 26 2.47 -13.63 -18.12
C VAL A 26 2.11 -12.51 -19.09
N SER A 27 1.29 -11.55 -18.67
CA SER A 27 0.87 -10.38 -19.47
C SER A 27 2.06 -9.62 -20.06
N ARG A 28 3.28 -9.87 -19.55
CA ARG A 28 4.56 -9.52 -20.19
C ARG A 28 4.76 -10.07 -21.60
N GLU A 29 3.91 -10.95 -22.13
CA GLU A 29 4.02 -11.55 -23.47
C GLU A 29 2.84 -11.21 -24.41
N GLY A 30 1.84 -10.45 -23.95
CA GLY A 30 0.65 -10.10 -24.74
C GLY A 30 -0.64 -10.58 -24.09
N ASN A 31 -1.74 -10.47 -24.83
CA ASN A 31 -3.10 -10.79 -24.37
C ASN A 31 -3.14 -12.25 -23.86
N CYS A 32 -3.48 -12.46 -22.58
CA CYS A 32 -3.70 -13.78 -21.96
C CYS A 32 -4.88 -14.57 -22.55
N SER A 33 -5.34 -14.19 -23.75
CA SER A 33 -6.22 -14.96 -24.63
C SER A 33 -5.49 -16.13 -25.31
N ALA A 34 -4.16 -16.16 -25.37
CA ALA A 34 -3.40 -17.28 -25.90
C ALA A 34 -3.24 -18.39 -24.85
N THR A 35 -3.79 -19.57 -25.13
CA THR A 35 -3.82 -20.76 -24.26
C THR A 35 -2.47 -21.51 -24.28
N GLN A 36 -1.40 -20.90 -23.78
CA GLN A 36 -0.20 -21.65 -23.44
C GLN A 36 -0.46 -22.52 -22.21
N VAL A 37 0.03 -23.75 -22.23
CA VAL A 37 -0.13 -24.73 -21.14
C VAL A 37 1.25 -25.09 -20.62
N GLU A 38 1.38 -25.21 -19.30
CA GLU A 38 2.55 -25.76 -18.65
C GLU A 38 2.20 -26.96 -17.75
N VAL A 39 3.14 -27.90 -17.65
CA VAL A 39 3.07 -29.03 -16.73
C VAL A 39 3.73 -28.61 -15.42
N CYS A 40 2.99 -28.71 -14.31
CA CYS A 40 3.47 -28.32 -12.99
C CYS A 40 4.55 -29.26 -12.48
N ASN A 41 5.49 -28.70 -11.71
CA ASN A 41 6.46 -29.52 -11.01
C ASN A 41 5.78 -30.34 -9.90
N PRO A 42 6.37 -31.47 -9.45
CA PRO A 42 5.75 -32.36 -8.46
C PRO A 42 5.37 -31.71 -7.12
N TYR A 43 5.96 -30.55 -6.79
CA TYR A 43 5.67 -29.79 -5.56
C TYR A 43 4.66 -28.65 -5.77
N GLN A 44 4.22 -28.41 -7.01
CA GLN A 44 3.20 -27.41 -7.37
C GLN A 44 1.86 -28.10 -7.53
N ASP A 45 0.99 -27.91 -6.55
CA ASP A 45 -0.30 -28.59 -6.39
C ASP A 45 -1.51 -27.68 -6.68
N ALA A 46 -1.27 -26.49 -7.23
CA ALA A 46 -2.33 -25.54 -7.61
C ALA A 46 -2.02 -24.80 -8.91
N CYS A 47 -3.06 -24.50 -9.68
CA CYS A 47 -3.04 -23.44 -10.69
C CYS A 47 -3.44 -22.12 -10.03
N PHE A 48 -2.86 -21.02 -10.51
CA PHE A 48 -3.23 -19.68 -10.07
C PHE A 48 -3.54 -18.75 -11.25
N PHE A 49 -4.36 -17.75 -10.97
CA PHE A 49 -4.58 -16.55 -11.76
C PHE A 49 -4.39 -15.35 -10.85
N GLU A 50 -3.60 -14.39 -11.29
CA GLU A 50 -3.34 -13.15 -10.57
C GLU A 50 -3.53 -11.98 -11.52
N ALA A 51 -4.39 -11.04 -11.18
CA ALA A 51 -4.46 -9.73 -11.81
C ALA A 51 -4.11 -8.66 -10.78
N LYS A 52 -3.29 -7.69 -11.17
CA LYS A 52 -2.97 -6.51 -10.38
C LYS A 52 -3.25 -5.28 -11.20
N ASP A 53 -3.95 -4.33 -10.62
CA ASP A 53 -4.21 -3.02 -11.23
C ASP A 53 -3.89 -1.91 -10.24
N TYR A 54 -3.50 -0.75 -10.76
CA TYR A 54 -3.25 0.43 -9.95
C TYR A 54 -4.06 1.60 -10.47
N ILE A 55 -4.99 2.10 -9.66
CA ILE A 55 -5.94 3.13 -10.07
C ILE A 55 -5.19 4.36 -10.64
N GLY A 56 -5.57 4.75 -11.86
CA GLY A 56 -5.02 5.89 -12.57
C GLY A 56 -3.72 5.62 -13.34
N VAL A 57 -3.05 4.48 -13.11
CA VAL A 57 -1.87 4.07 -13.86
C VAL A 57 -2.22 2.88 -14.73
N SER A 58 -2.12 3.03 -16.05
CA SER A 58 -2.20 1.91 -16.98
C SER A 58 -0.93 1.06 -16.89
N GLY A 59 -0.94 0.13 -15.94
CA GLY A 59 0.17 -0.77 -15.62
C GLY A 59 -0.28 -2.17 -15.23
N GLU A 60 -1.52 -2.53 -15.58
CA GLU A 60 -2.14 -3.79 -15.15
C GLU A 60 -1.28 -5.01 -15.54
N THR A 61 -1.12 -5.92 -14.59
CA THR A 61 -0.40 -7.17 -14.82
C THR A 61 -1.28 -8.37 -14.54
N VAL A 62 -1.39 -9.25 -15.52
CA VAL A 62 -2.07 -10.54 -15.40
C VAL A 62 -1.05 -11.68 -15.45
N ARG A 63 -1.18 -12.67 -14.59
CA ARG A 63 -0.34 -13.87 -14.54
C ARG A 63 -1.17 -15.12 -14.31
N ARG A 64 -0.76 -16.21 -14.93
CA ARG A 64 -1.32 -17.55 -14.76
C ARG A 64 -0.18 -18.56 -14.77
N GLY A 65 -0.33 -19.63 -14.00
CA GLY A 65 0.61 -20.74 -14.04
C GLY A 65 0.44 -21.72 -12.89
N CYS A 66 1.48 -22.50 -12.69
CA CYS A 66 1.61 -23.44 -11.57
C CYS A 66 2.14 -22.75 -10.31
N ALA A 67 1.54 -23.07 -9.17
CA ALA A 67 1.93 -22.59 -7.85
C ALA A 67 1.73 -23.67 -6.79
N THR A 68 2.02 -23.32 -5.53
CA THR A 68 1.68 -24.16 -4.38
C THR A 68 0.38 -23.66 -3.76
N ALA A 69 -0.35 -24.54 -3.09
CA ALA A 69 -1.52 -24.16 -2.30
C ALA A 69 -1.20 -23.11 -1.21
N ASN A 70 0.07 -22.99 -0.79
CA ASN A 70 0.48 -21.94 0.14
C ASN A 70 0.57 -20.56 -0.55
N TYR A 71 1.12 -20.48 -1.75
CA TYR A 71 1.11 -19.26 -2.56
C TYR A 71 -0.32 -18.75 -2.77
N CYS A 72 -1.25 -19.67 -3.06
CA CYS A 72 -2.67 -19.39 -3.24
C CYS A 72 -3.40 -18.92 -1.98
N ARG A 73 -2.87 -19.20 -0.79
CA ARG A 73 -3.41 -18.68 0.49
C ARG A 73 -2.77 -17.35 0.87
N HIS A 74 -1.73 -16.94 0.14
CA HIS A 74 -0.93 -15.76 0.46
C HIS A 74 -1.47 -14.56 -0.33
N TYR A 75 -2.31 -13.79 0.37
CA TYR A 75 -3.05 -12.58 -0.01
C TYR A 75 -4.54 -12.79 -0.31
N PRO A 76 -5.43 -12.13 0.45
CA PRO A 76 -6.83 -12.04 0.08
C PRO A 76 -7.03 -11.05 -1.08
N ASP A 77 -8.05 -11.34 -1.89
CA ASP A 77 -8.57 -10.43 -2.92
C ASP A 77 -8.97 -9.08 -2.34
N GLY A 78 -8.81 -8.03 -3.15
CA GLY A 78 -9.36 -6.70 -2.88
C GLY A 78 -8.34 -5.58 -2.99
N TYR A 79 -8.71 -4.45 -2.38
CA TYR A 79 -7.94 -3.21 -2.47
C TYR A 79 -7.00 -3.02 -1.29
N LYS A 80 -5.79 -2.55 -1.60
CA LYS A 80 -4.82 -2.03 -0.64
C LYS A 80 -4.37 -0.64 -1.12
N GLY A 81 -5.06 0.37 -0.63
CA GLY A 81 -4.98 1.72 -1.20
C GLY A 81 -5.51 1.72 -2.63
N LEU A 82 -4.70 2.19 -3.58
CA LEU A 82 -5.00 2.23 -5.01
C LEU A 82 -4.59 0.96 -5.76
N LEU A 83 -3.91 0.02 -5.09
CA LEU A 83 -3.58 -1.28 -5.67
C LEU A 83 -4.77 -2.23 -5.51
N SER A 84 -5.33 -2.67 -6.63
CA SER A 84 -6.26 -3.79 -6.68
C SER A 84 -5.50 -5.07 -6.98
N ARG A 85 -5.84 -6.16 -6.30
CA ARG A 85 -5.35 -7.50 -6.62
C ARG A 85 -6.49 -8.50 -6.60
N GLU A 86 -6.55 -9.30 -7.65
CA GLU A 86 -7.44 -10.45 -7.79
C GLU A 86 -6.57 -11.70 -7.91
N MET A 87 -6.86 -12.71 -7.09
CA MET A 87 -6.15 -13.98 -7.00
C MET A 87 -7.17 -15.12 -6.99
N TYR A 88 -7.13 -15.96 -8.02
CA TYR A 88 -7.91 -17.18 -8.07
C TYR A 88 -6.99 -18.38 -8.10
N CYS A 89 -7.36 -19.43 -7.36
CA CYS A 89 -6.61 -20.68 -7.35
C CYS A 89 -7.52 -21.91 -7.37
N CYS A 90 -6.99 -22.98 -7.95
CA CYS A 90 -7.70 -24.24 -8.14
C CYS A 90 -6.68 -25.39 -8.28
N SER A 91 -7.13 -26.63 -8.07
CA SER A 91 -6.27 -27.82 -7.97
C SER A 91 -6.55 -28.89 -9.03
N SER A 92 -7.35 -28.56 -10.05
CA SER A 92 -7.66 -29.45 -11.17
C SER A 92 -6.98 -28.98 -12.46
N ASP A 93 -6.74 -29.90 -13.38
CA ASP A 93 -6.13 -29.58 -14.67
C ASP A 93 -6.88 -28.48 -15.41
N LEU A 94 -6.13 -27.50 -15.91
CA LEU A 94 -6.60 -26.40 -16.76
C LEU A 94 -7.83 -25.67 -16.21
N CYS A 95 -7.95 -25.56 -14.88
CA CYS A 95 -9.05 -24.85 -14.28
C CYS A 95 -9.03 -23.37 -14.67
N GLU A 96 -10.13 -22.92 -15.26
CA GLU A 96 -10.30 -21.54 -15.70
C GLU A 96 -10.86 -20.67 -14.56
N PRO A 97 -10.27 -19.49 -14.30
CA PRO A 97 -11.03 -18.39 -13.73
C PRO A 97 -11.98 -17.84 -14.81
N VAL A 98 -13.10 -17.27 -14.36
CA VAL A 98 -14.10 -16.53 -15.16
C VAL A 98 -13.41 -15.63 -16.21
N ASN A 99 -13.97 -15.60 -17.43
CA ASN A 99 -13.54 -14.78 -18.58
C ASN A 99 -12.99 -13.40 -18.19
N TYR A 100 -11.66 -13.30 -18.00
CA TYR A 100 -10.98 -12.03 -17.79
C TYR A 100 -10.61 -11.43 -19.14
N HIS A 101 -11.47 -10.54 -19.64
CA HIS A 101 -11.21 -9.77 -20.86
C HIS A 101 -10.70 -8.38 -20.49
N TYR A 102 -9.38 -8.22 -20.54
CA TYR A 102 -8.79 -6.90 -20.51
C TYR A 102 -8.72 -6.34 -21.94
N SER A 103 -9.47 -5.27 -22.17
CA SER A 103 -9.42 -4.52 -23.42
C SER A 103 -9.05 -3.08 -23.11
N HIS A 104 -7.91 -2.65 -23.62
CA HIS A 104 -7.59 -1.23 -23.66
C HIS A 104 -8.63 -0.53 -24.54
N ASN A 105 -9.46 0.31 -23.92
CA ASN A 105 -10.46 1.05 -24.67
C ASN A 105 -9.82 2.27 -25.33
N GLY A 106 -9.91 2.38 -26.66
CA GLY A 106 -9.51 3.57 -27.42
C GLY A 106 -8.25 3.38 -28.26
N ALA A 107 -7.88 4.42 -29.02
CA ALA A 107 -6.71 4.38 -29.88
C ALA A 107 -5.41 4.59 -29.08
N PRO A 108 -4.32 3.89 -29.45
CA PRO A 108 -2.98 4.22 -28.98
C PRO A 108 -2.65 5.68 -29.30
N ASN A 109 -2.01 6.39 -28.38
CA ASN A 109 -1.68 7.81 -28.54
C ASN A 109 -0.23 8.04 -29.02
N GLY A 110 0.48 6.97 -29.42
CA GLY A 110 1.87 7.02 -29.88
C GLY A 110 2.92 6.99 -28.76
N MET A 111 2.53 7.21 -27.51
CA MET A 111 3.40 7.07 -26.34
C MET A 111 3.58 5.58 -25.99
N ALA A 112 4.72 5.24 -25.40
CA ALA A 112 4.99 3.91 -24.85
C ALA A 112 5.83 4.04 -23.59
N CYS A 113 5.49 3.26 -22.58
CA CYS A 113 6.10 3.31 -21.26
C CYS A 113 6.40 1.90 -20.75
N GLN A 114 7.38 1.76 -19.87
CA GLN A 114 7.54 0.51 -19.15
C GLN A 114 6.29 0.25 -18.30
N SER A 115 5.81 -1.00 -18.30
CA SER A 115 4.59 -1.41 -17.60
C SER A 115 4.89 -2.62 -16.71
N CYS A 116 4.59 -2.51 -15.42
CA CYS A 116 4.70 -3.60 -14.46
C CYS A 116 4.12 -3.19 -13.09
N ILE A 117 3.72 -4.18 -12.30
CA ILE A 117 3.41 -4.05 -10.87
C ILE A 117 4.08 -5.23 -10.17
N GLY A 118 5.02 -4.96 -9.26
CA GLY A 118 5.83 -6.03 -8.71
C GLY A 118 7.04 -5.60 -7.88
N ASN A 119 7.89 -6.58 -7.60
CA ASN A 119 9.19 -6.38 -6.97
C ASN A 119 10.27 -5.92 -7.98
N ALA A 120 11.50 -5.69 -7.50
CA ALA A 120 12.62 -5.23 -8.34
C ALA A 120 13.01 -6.20 -9.47
N ALA A 121 12.81 -7.51 -9.30
CA ALA A 121 13.07 -8.49 -10.37
C ALA A 121 11.99 -8.42 -11.46
N GLU A 122 10.77 -8.08 -11.08
CA GLU A 122 9.62 -7.97 -11.98
C GLU A 122 9.57 -6.64 -12.72
N CYS A 123 9.97 -5.58 -12.03
CA CYS A 123 9.86 -4.19 -12.45
C CYS A 123 11.21 -3.49 -12.68
N GLY A 124 12.28 -4.26 -12.87
CA GLY A 124 13.64 -3.73 -13.08
C GLY A 124 13.79 -2.92 -14.38
N HIS A 125 15.04 -2.69 -14.79
CA HIS A 125 15.36 -1.88 -15.99
C HIS A 125 14.80 -2.48 -17.29
N ASN A 126 14.61 -3.80 -17.34
CA ASN A 126 14.13 -4.53 -18.50
C ASN A 126 12.61 -4.77 -18.49
N ALA A 127 11.87 -4.00 -17.68
CA ALA A 127 10.42 -4.04 -17.71
C ALA A 127 9.92 -3.72 -19.14
N ARG A 128 8.93 -4.48 -19.60
CA ARG A 128 8.43 -4.40 -20.98
C ARG A 128 7.73 -3.08 -21.23
N SER A 129 7.86 -2.57 -22.45
CA SER A 129 7.17 -1.37 -22.92
C SER A 129 5.79 -1.72 -23.46
N GLU A 130 4.77 -1.02 -22.97
CA GLU A 130 3.40 -1.11 -23.47
C GLU A 130 2.96 0.23 -24.09
N PRO A 131 2.11 0.21 -25.14
CA PRO A 131 1.56 1.42 -25.73
C PRO A 131 0.61 2.11 -24.75
N CYS A 132 0.64 3.43 -24.73
CA CYS A 132 -0.33 4.22 -23.97
C CYS A 132 -1.54 4.58 -24.83
N TYR A 133 -2.67 4.83 -24.18
CA TYR A 133 -3.96 5.04 -24.83
C TYR A 133 -4.58 6.38 -24.40
N ARG A 134 -5.38 6.98 -25.28
CA ARG A 134 -6.14 8.21 -25.00
C ARG A 134 -5.24 9.33 -24.44
N SER A 135 -5.62 9.93 -23.31
CA SER A 135 -4.92 11.03 -22.64
C SER A 135 -3.70 10.60 -21.82
N ALA A 136 -3.40 9.30 -21.72
CA ALA A 136 -2.26 8.82 -20.95
C ALA A 136 -0.94 9.09 -21.70
N ASP A 137 -0.51 10.34 -21.73
CA ASP A 137 0.61 10.84 -22.52
C ASP A 137 1.90 11.01 -21.69
N ARG A 138 1.95 10.40 -20.50
CA ARG A 138 3.10 10.41 -19.58
C ARG A 138 3.42 9.00 -19.10
N CYS A 139 4.70 8.72 -18.87
CA CYS A 139 5.13 7.56 -18.13
C CYS A 139 5.19 7.86 -16.64
N ILE A 140 4.67 6.91 -15.86
CA ILE A 140 4.62 6.97 -14.40
C ILE A 140 5.51 5.86 -13.84
N GLN A 141 6.26 6.20 -12.79
CA GLN A 141 6.92 5.23 -11.91
C GLN A 141 6.59 5.58 -10.47
N ILE A 142 6.03 4.63 -9.73
CA ILE A 142 5.78 4.74 -8.30
C ILE A 142 6.67 3.72 -7.61
N SER A 143 7.48 4.18 -6.67
CA SER A 143 8.38 3.36 -5.86
C SER A 143 8.05 3.53 -4.39
N GLN A 144 7.77 2.43 -3.70
CA GLN A 144 7.20 2.43 -2.37
C GLN A 144 8.01 1.54 -1.44
N ARG A 145 8.25 2.02 -0.23
CA ARG A 145 8.74 1.24 0.90
C ARG A 145 7.80 1.45 2.06
N PHE A 146 7.34 0.36 2.65
CA PHE A 146 6.38 0.40 3.74
C PHE A 146 7.05 0.15 5.09
N LEU A 147 6.33 0.44 6.17
CA LEU A 147 6.76 0.08 7.52
C LEU A 147 6.75 -1.45 7.71
N PRO A 148 7.49 -2.00 8.69
CA PRO A 148 7.44 -3.43 8.98
C PRO A 148 6.00 -3.93 9.21
N GLY A 149 5.70 -5.13 8.71
CA GLY A 149 4.37 -5.74 8.72
C GLY A 149 3.46 -5.32 7.56
N GLU A 150 3.90 -4.37 6.73
CA GLU A 150 3.24 -3.98 5.48
C GLU A 150 3.90 -4.69 4.30
N GLU A 151 3.14 -5.53 3.61
CA GLU A 151 3.57 -6.21 2.39
C GLU A 151 2.66 -5.71 1.27
N LEU A 152 3.24 -5.02 0.30
CA LEU A 152 2.60 -4.53 -0.91
C LEU A 152 3.65 -4.46 -2.02
N GLU A 153 3.18 -4.27 -3.25
CA GLU A 153 4.04 -4.18 -4.42
C GLU A 153 4.88 -2.91 -4.37
N PRO A 154 6.21 -3.03 -4.29
CA PRO A 154 7.06 -1.86 -4.09
C PRO A 154 7.23 -1.03 -5.35
N ILE A 155 6.92 -1.56 -6.54
CA ILE A 155 7.12 -0.86 -7.81
C ILE A 155 5.89 -0.97 -8.69
N ILE A 156 5.42 0.18 -9.18
CA ILE A 156 4.40 0.30 -10.22
C ILE A 156 4.97 1.16 -11.35
N LYS A 157 4.85 0.68 -12.58
CA LYS A 157 5.20 1.40 -13.81
C LYS A 157 4.05 1.30 -14.79
N GLY A 158 3.78 2.37 -15.53
CA GLY A 158 2.75 2.37 -16.56
C GLY A 158 2.58 3.74 -17.20
N CYS A 159 1.50 3.93 -17.95
CA CYS A 159 1.13 5.24 -18.48
C CYS A 159 0.10 5.94 -17.59
N GLY A 160 0.18 7.26 -17.52
CA GLY A 160 -0.77 8.13 -16.84
C GLY A 160 -0.90 9.45 -17.61
N ASP A 161 -1.76 10.34 -17.13
CA ASP A 161 -2.01 11.64 -17.74
C ASP A 161 -1.45 12.80 -16.92
N THR A 162 -1.82 14.03 -17.28
CA THR A 162 -1.35 15.25 -16.63
C THR A 162 -1.81 15.45 -15.18
N SER A 163 -2.72 14.61 -14.66
CA SER A 163 -3.09 14.64 -13.25
C SER A 163 -1.92 14.21 -12.34
N PHE A 164 -1.02 13.37 -12.86
CA PHE A 164 0.14 12.90 -12.12
C PHE A 164 1.22 13.98 -12.04
N LYS A 165 1.81 14.12 -10.84
CA LYS A 165 2.93 15.02 -10.57
C LYS A 165 4.06 14.30 -9.85
N ASP A 166 5.29 14.74 -10.08
CA ASP A 166 6.43 14.35 -9.25
C ASP A 166 6.13 14.61 -7.78
N THR A 167 6.19 13.54 -6.97
CA THR A 167 5.79 13.59 -5.56
C THR A 167 6.70 12.69 -4.74
N LEU A 168 7.14 13.17 -3.59
CA LEU A 168 7.89 12.38 -2.61
C LEU A 168 7.24 12.50 -1.24
N VAL A 169 6.66 11.40 -0.78
CA VAL A 169 6.23 11.23 0.60
C VAL A 169 7.29 10.42 1.30
N ALA A 170 7.86 10.97 2.37
CA ALA A 170 8.74 10.23 3.26
C ALA A 170 8.25 10.40 4.69
N TYR A 171 8.27 9.31 5.45
CA TYR A 171 7.84 9.32 6.84
C TYR A 171 8.65 8.33 7.67
N GLN A 172 8.85 8.70 8.92
CA GLN A 172 9.62 7.93 9.88
C GLN A 172 8.83 7.82 11.18
N ILE A 173 8.65 6.58 11.63
CA ILE A 173 8.02 6.25 12.91
C ILE A 173 8.99 5.35 13.64
N GLU A 174 9.37 5.77 14.85
CA GLU A 174 10.44 5.15 15.64
C GLU A 174 11.72 5.05 14.78
N LYS A 175 12.27 3.85 14.66
CA LYS A 175 13.43 3.57 13.80
C LYS A 175 13.07 3.21 12.35
N ASN A 176 11.78 3.10 12.03
CA ASN A 176 11.32 2.58 10.76
C ASN A 176 11.04 3.72 9.78
N PHE A 177 11.62 3.59 8.58
CA PHE A 177 11.49 4.57 7.51
C PHE A 177 10.71 3.98 6.34
N ALA A 178 9.80 4.78 5.80
CA ALA A 178 8.94 4.40 4.70
C ALA A 178 8.71 5.61 3.78
N TYR A 179 8.43 5.33 2.51
CA TYR A 179 8.29 6.36 1.50
C TYR A 179 7.44 5.90 0.32
N VAL A 180 6.93 6.89 -0.41
CA VAL A 180 6.39 6.74 -1.76
C VAL A 180 6.99 7.84 -2.61
N GLU A 181 7.70 7.45 -3.67
CA GLU A 181 8.16 8.35 -4.70
C GLU A 181 7.37 8.08 -5.99
N GLN A 182 6.69 9.12 -6.46
CA GLN A 182 6.05 9.14 -7.76
C GLN A 182 6.86 10.03 -8.70
N LYS A 183 7.16 9.49 -9.87
CA LYS A 183 7.86 10.21 -10.91
C LYS A 183 7.14 10.15 -12.24
N VAL A 184 7.11 11.29 -12.91
CA VAL A 184 6.35 11.52 -14.14
C VAL A 184 7.26 12.07 -15.21
N CYS A 185 7.16 11.54 -16.43
CA CYS A 185 7.96 12.02 -17.53
C CYS A 185 7.25 11.84 -18.88
N GLY A 186 7.56 12.71 -19.86
CA GLY A 186 6.88 12.77 -21.15
C GLY A 186 7.64 12.15 -22.33
N LEU A 187 8.72 11.42 -22.07
CA LEU A 187 9.52 10.75 -23.11
C LEU A 187 9.24 9.23 -23.11
N ARG A 188 9.33 8.59 -24.28
CA ARG A 188 9.08 7.14 -24.39
C ARG A 188 10.00 6.36 -23.45
N ASN A 189 9.43 5.44 -22.67
CA ASN A 189 10.16 4.57 -21.74
C ASN A 189 11.07 5.29 -20.73
N CYS A 190 10.77 6.54 -20.38
CA CYS A 190 11.56 7.30 -19.42
C CYS A 190 11.40 6.82 -17.96
N ASN A 191 10.41 5.98 -17.68
CA ASN A 191 10.17 5.34 -16.38
C ASN A 191 11.03 4.07 -16.20
N ASN A 192 12.29 4.11 -16.63
CA ASN A 192 13.22 2.98 -16.65
C ASN A 192 14.14 2.90 -15.43
N ARG A 193 13.86 3.65 -14.37
CA ARG A 193 14.67 3.62 -13.16
C ARG A 193 14.51 2.28 -12.44
N SER A 194 15.58 1.87 -11.78
CA SER A 194 15.52 0.83 -10.75
C SER A 194 14.69 1.31 -9.57
N PHE A 195 14.40 0.40 -8.65
CA PHE A 195 13.86 0.75 -7.35
C PHE A 195 14.85 1.69 -6.64
N PRO A 196 14.52 2.98 -6.45
CA PRO A 196 15.42 3.91 -5.80
C PRO A 196 15.44 3.61 -4.30
N GLU A 197 16.62 3.44 -3.72
CA GLU A 197 16.79 3.45 -2.28
C GLU A 197 16.82 4.88 -1.77
N ILE A 198 15.69 5.35 -1.23
CA ILE A 198 15.63 6.67 -0.61
C ILE A 198 16.19 6.56 0.81
N SER A 199 17.18 7.39 1.13
CA SER A 199 17.74 7.48 2.48
C SER A 199 16.99 8.55 3.31
N PRO A 200 16.85 8.37 4.63
CA PRO A 200 16.28 9.39 5.51
C PRO A 200 17.09 10.70 5.54
N GLY A 201 18.37 10.66 5.18
CA GLY A 201 19.27 11.81 5.23
C GLY A 201 19.81 12.10 6.64
N PRO A 202 20.59 13.19 6.80
CA PRO A 202 21.14 13.60 8.09
C PRO A 202 20.06 14.23 8.99
N PRO A 203 20.27 14.32 10.32
CA PRO A 203 19.36 15.05 11.22
C PRO A 203 19.13 16.50 10.75
N ASN A 204 17.86 16.94 10.75
CA ASN A 204 17.48 18.28 10.27
C ASN A 204 17.18 19.28 11.40
N GLY A 205 17.39 18.88 12.65
CA GLY A 205 17.20 19.72 13.84
C GLY A 205 15.76 19.77 14.38
N LEU A 206 14.77 19.22 13.66
CA LEU A 206 13.41 19.05 14.18
C LEU A 206 13.34 17.80 15.06
N GLN A 207 12.65 17.91 16.20
CA GLN A 207 12.38 16.77 17.08
C GLN A 207 10.87 16.60 17.24
N CYS A 208 10.37 15.37 17.13
CA CYS A 208 8.94 15.07 17.24
C CYS A 208 8.71 13.91 18.21
N TYR A 209 7.49 13.78 18.72
CA TYR A 209 7.09 12.54 19.39
C TYR A 209 6.85 11.44 18.37
N THR A 210 7.11 10.20 18.76
CA THR A 210 6.85 9.02 17.94
C THR A 210 6.23 7.87 18.72
N CYS A 211 5.39 7.11 18.04
CA CYS A 211 4.74 5.90 18.53
C CYS A 211 4.07 5.17 17.35
N ARG A 212 3.86 3.87 17.49
CA ARG A 212 2.97 3.06 16.66
C ARG A 212 2.06 2.24 17.57
N ASP A 213 0.77 2.55 17.56
CA ASP A 213 -0.21 1.86 18.41
C ASP A 213 -0.49 0.46 17.86
N SER A 214 -0.38 -0.55 18.72
CA SER A 214 -0.76 -1.93 18.42
C SER A 214 -2.08 -2.33 19.07
N GLY A 215 -2.79 -1.35 19.66
CA GLY A 215 -3.98 -1.55 20.49
C GLY A 215 -3.67 -1.62 21.97
N ASN A 216 -2.40 -1.44 22.36
CA ASN A 216 -1.96 -1.48 23.76
C ASN A 216 -1.64 -0.08 24.31
N GLY A 217 -2.01 0.98 23.59
CA GLY A 217 -1.84 2.36 24.04
C GLY A 217 -0.40 2.85 23.97
N GLU A 218 0.40 2.37 23.03
CA GLU A 218 1.78 2.84 22.82
C GLU A 218 1.85 4.34 22.48
N CYS A 219 0.76 4.88 21.93
CA CYS A 219 0.61 6.30 21.65
C CYS A 219 0.05 7.11 22.83
N ALA A 220 -0.11 6.51 24.02
CA ALA A 220 -0.46 7.22 25.25
C ALA A 220 0.65 8.18 25.67
N ARG A 221 0.26 9.28 26.34
CA ARG A 221 1.14 10.43 26.62
C ARG A 221 2.42 10.04 27.38
N GLU A 222 2.28 9.13 28.32
CA GLU A 222 3.33 8.62 29.21
C GLU A 222 4.26 7.60 28.53
N ARG A 223 3.93 7.15 27.32
CA ARG A 223 4.70 6.16 26.55
C ARG A 223 5.32 6.72 25.27
N LEU A 224 5.09 8.02 24.99
CA LEU A 224 5.63 8.69 23.81
C LEU A 224 7.17 8.73 23.86
N GLN A 225 7.78 8.40 22.73
CA GLN A 225 9.23 8.49 22.55
C GLN A 225 9.59 9.73 21.75
N LEU A 226 10.85 10.17 21.85
CA LEU A 226 11.38 11.28 21.03
C LEU A 226 12.05 10.73 19.77
N LEU A 227 11.84 11.43 18.66
CA LEU A 227 12.43 11.14 17.37
C LEU A 227 13.10 12.40 16.83
N ASN A 228 14.39 12.30 16.51
CA ASN A 228 15.10 13.34 15.76
C ASN A 228 14.78 13.15 14.28
N CYS A 229 14.14 14.13 13.68
CA CYS A 229 13.78 14.09 12.27
C CYS A 229 15.01 14.24 11.39
N THR A 230 14.93 13.66 10.20
CA THR A 230 16.05 13.56 9.25
C THR A 230 15.64 14.03 7.86
N GLY A 231 16.63 14.52 7.11
CA GLY A 231 16.49 14.95 5.73
C GLY A 231 15.34 15.93 5.53
N ILE A 232 14.49 15.63 4.56
CA ILE A 232 13.36 16.46 4.15
C ILE A 232 12.10 16.29 5.02
N MET A 233 12.15 15.42 6.04
CA MET A 233 11.01 15.21 6.95
C MET A 233 10.93 16.36 7.96
N ASP A 234 10.44 17.50 7.51
CA ASP A 234 10.41 18.78 8.22
C ASP A 234 9.08 19.06 8.93
N ARG A 235 8.24 18.05 9.10
CA ARG A 235 6.97 18.12 9.85
C ARG A 235 6.93 17.04 10.93
N CYS A 236 6.39 17.39 12.09
CA CYS A 236 5.84 16.38 12.99
C CYS A 236 4.49 15.93 12.47
N VAL A 237 4.28 14.62 12.38
CA VAL A 237 3.03 14.02 11.93
C VAL A 237 2.32 13.30 13.07
N HIS A 238 1.00 13.31 12.99
CA HIS A 238 0.07 12.63 13.88
C HIS A 238 -1.01 11.98 13.01
N VAL A 239 -1.00 10.65 12.95
CA VAL A 239 -1.92 9.83 12.15
C VAL A 239 -3.06 9.38 13.05
N ILE A 240 -4.30 9.68 12.64
CA ILE A 240 -5.51 9.51 13.45
C ILE A 240 -6.49 8.64 12.69
N SER A 241 -7.05 7.62 13.35
CA SER A 241 -8.12 6.80 12.79
C SER A 241 -9.40 7.63 12.60
N LYS A 242 -10.15 7.37 11.52
CA LYS A 242 -11.49 7.93 11.28
C LYS A 242 -12.60 7.06 11.87
N ASP A 243 -12.31 6.25 12.88
CA ASP A 243 -13.34 5.45 13.54
C ASP A 243 -14.47 6.37 14.03
N ARG A 244 -15.72 5.99 13.75
CA ARG A 244 -16.89 6.87 13.89
C ARG A 244 -17.22 7.18 15.34
N ASP A 245 -16.78 6.34 16.27
CA ASP A 245 -17.12 6.48 17.70
C ASP A 245 -16.06 7.28 18.48
N VAL A 246 -14.76 7.03 18.26
CA VAL A 246 -13.67 7.77 18.93
C VAL A 246 -12.44 7.82 18.03
N PRO A 247 -12.03 9.01 17.52
CA PRO A 247 -10.76 9.16 16.81
C PRO A 247 -9.58 8.81 17.72
N THR A 248 -8.80 7.79 17.34
CA THR A 248 -7.65 7.33 18.10
C THR A 248 -6.34 7.61 17.37
N THR A 249 -5.31 7.91 18.14
CA THR A 249 -3.97 8.11 17.58
C THR A 249 -3.35 6.77 17.29
N ILE A 250 -3.16 6.46 16.01
CA ILE A 250 -2.54 5.21 15.61
C ILE A 250 -1.02 5.35 15.44
N GLN A 251 -0.53 6.52 15.02
CA GLN A 251 0.91 6.73 14.80
C GLN A 251 1.33 8.19 15.01
N LYS A 252 2.59 8.39 15.42
CA LYS A 252 3.27 9.69 15.45
C LYS A 252 4.69 9.57 14.93
N GLY A 253 5.23 10.63 14.33
CA GLY A 253 6.60 10.63 13.85
C GLY A 253 7.00 11.90 13.10
N CYS A 254 7.97 11.75 12.19
CA CYS A 254 8.43 12.80 11.28
C CYS A 254 7.97 12.48 9.86
N ALA A 255 7.63 13.51 9.07
CA ALA A 255 7.27 13.33 7.66
C ALA A 255 7.52 14.57 6.81
N THR A 256 7.47 14.40 5.49
CA THR A 256 7.45 15.52 4.54
C THR A 256 6.11 16.24 4.57
N GLU A 257 6.08 17.54 4.21
CA GLU A 257 4.85 18.33 4.10
C GLU A 257 3.77 17.69 3.22
N THR A 258 4.17 16.94 2.20
CA THR A 258 3.27 16.23 1.30
C THR A 258 2.32 15.29 2.05
N ILE A 259 2.76 14.63 3.13
CA ILE A 259 1.86 13.75 3.92
C ILE A 259 0.69 14.53 4.54
N CYS A 260 0.88 15.83 4.76
CA CYS A 260 -0.02 16.70 5.50
C CYS A 260 -1.07 17.40 4.62
N THR A 261 -0.78 17.51 3.33
CA THR A 261 -1.60 18.25 2.35
C THR A 261 -2.30 17.33 1.36
N SER A 262 -1.76 16.12 1.15
CA SER A 262 -2.29 15.17 0.17
C SER A 262 -3.45 14.37 0.76
N TYR A 263 -4.66 14.95 0.71
CA TYR A 263 -5.85 14.40 1.37
C TYR A 263 -6.40 13.07 0.82
N SER A 264 -5.94 12.46 -0.29
CA SER A 264 -6.72 11.34 -0.86
C SER A 264 -6.06 10.16 -1.59
N GLU A 265 -4.77 10.15 -1.94
CA GLU A 265 -4.27 9.06 -2.79
C GLU A 265 -3.04 8.34 -2.22
N ILE A 266 -1.92 9.04 -2.07
CA ILE A 266 -0.68 8.43 -1.54
C ILE A 266 -0.80 8.05 -0.05
N TYR A 267 -1.61 8.80 0.71
CA TYR A 267 -1.88 8.52 2.12
C TYR A 267 -2.73 7.24 2.31
N TYR A 268 -3.77 7.04 1.48
CA TYR A 268 -4.55 5.80 1.45
C TYR A 268 -3.69 4.58 1.06
N ASN A 269 -2.61 4.79 0.30
CA ASN A 269 -1.66 3.73 -0.09
C ASN A 269 -0.76 3.26 1.05
N LEU A 270 -0.48 4.13 2.03
CA LEU A 270 0.49 3.85 3.11
C LEU A 270 -0.16 3.42 4.41
N MET A 271 -1.43 3.77 4.64
CA MET A 271 -2.15 3.51 5.88
C MET A 271 -3.35 2.61 5.61
N ARG A 272 -3.26 1.33 6.03
CA ARG A 272 -4.27 0.26 5.86
C ARG A 272 -5.66 0.54 6.50
N GLN A 273 -5.90 1.74 7.02
CA GLN A 273 -7.09 2.11 7.77
C GLN A 273 -7.58 3.49 7.33
N ASP A 274 -8.90 3.66 7.31
CA ASP A 274 -9.50 4.98 7.09
C ASP A 274 -9.03 5.93 8.20
N SER A 275 -8.17 6.86 7.83
CA SER A 275 -7.39 7.68 8.75
C SER A 275 -7.05 9.01 8.09
N TYR A 276 -6.50 9.95 8.84
CA TYR A 276 -5.94 11.18 8.29
C TYR A 276 -4.69 11.62 9.06
N ALA A 277 -3.84 12.41 8.41
CA ALA A 277 -2.67 13.00 9.03
C ALA A 277 -2.95 14.45 9.47
N ALA A 278 -2.58 14.77 10.70
CA ALA A 278 -2.41 16.13 11.18
C ALA A 278 -0.92 16.43 11.34
N CYS A 279 -0.50 17.64 10.97
CA CYS A 279 0.91 18.02 10.99
C CYS A 279 1.18 19.40 11.57
N CYS A 280 2.42 19.60 12.01
CA CYS A 280 2.91 20.86 12.51
C CYS A 280 4.44 20.99 12.33
N LYS A 281 4.98 22.22 12.34
CA LYS A 281 6.40 22.52 11.98
C LYS A 281 7.34 22.74 13.17
N LYS A 282 6.83 22.87 14.41
CA LYS A 282 7.65 23.17 15.59
C LYS A 282 8.08 21.89 16.29
N SER A 283 9.25 21.89 16.93
CA SER A 283 9.67 20.72 17.71
C SER A 283 8.62 20.36 18.77
N LEU A 284 8.35 19.05 18.89
CA LEU A 284 7.44 18.43 19.87
C LEU A 284 5.97 18.88 19.75
N CYS A 285 5.59 19.52 18.64
CA CYS A 285 4.25 20.04 18.43
C CYS A 285 3.18 18.96 18.29
N ASN A 286 3.57 17.71 18.00
CA ASN A 286 2.66 16.57 17.91
C ASN A 286 2.44 15.87 19.27
N GLY A 287 2.71 16.56 20.39
CA GLY A 287 2.39 16.07 21.74
C GLY A 287 0.88 15.98 22.02
N ALA A 288 0.52 15.42 23.18
CA ALA A 288 -0.87 15.33 23.61
C ALA A 288 -1.46 16.73 23.84
N GLY A 289 -2.54 17.07 23.10
CA GLY A 289 -3.25 18.36 23.18
C GLY A 289 -3.41 19.13 21.86
N GLY A 290 -2.91 18.60 20.73
CA GLY A 290 -2.93 19.26 19.43
C GLY A 290 -4.24 19.18 18.64
N HIS A 291 -5.41 19.23 19.27
CA HIS A 291 -6.66 19.53 18.57
C HIS A 291 -7.11 20.96 18.92
N PRO A 292 -7.31 21.86 17.94
CA PRO A 292 -8.15 23.03 18.14
C PRO A 292 -9.61 22.57 18.12
N GLY A 293 -10.02 21.79 19.12
CA GLY A 293 -11.36 21.24 19.26
C GLY A 293 -11.84 21.47 20.69
N ALA A 294 -12.80 22.38 20.84
CA ALA A 294 -13.51 22.74 22.07
C ALA A 294 -12.62 23.20 23.25
N LYS A 295 -12.39 24.52 23.34
CA LYS A 295 -12.30 25.16 24.66
C LYS A 295 -13.62 24.89 25.36
N LEU A 296 -13.65 23.90 26.26
CA LEU A 296 -14.72 23.76 27.23
C LEU A 296 -14.67 25.00 28.12
N LEU A 297 -15.48 26.00 27.79
CA LEU A 297 -15.72 27.15 28.65
C LEU A 297 -16.44 26.60 29.88
N LEU A 298 -15.68 26.40 30.96
CA LEU A 298 -16.21 26.09 32.27
C LEU A 298 -16.98 27.34 32.74
N VAL A 299 -18.26 27.40 32.41
CA VAL A 299 -19.19 28.36 33.03
C VAL A 299 -19.42 27.86 34.45
N VAL A 300 -18.70 28.43 35.40
CA VAL A 300 -18.99 28.27 36.82
C VAL A 300 -20.29 29.03 37.10
N VAL A 301 -21.42 28.31 37.11
CA VAL A 301 -22.68 28.86 37.63
C VAL A 301 -22.57 28.88 39.15
N VAL A 302 -22.28 30.05 39.71
CA VAL A 302 -22.39 30.29 41.15
C VAL A 302 -23.88 30.37 41.49
N VAL A 303 -24.43 29.28 42.03
CA VAL A 303 -25.76 29.31 42.64
C VAL A 303 -25.63 30.00 44.00
N VAL A 304 -25.97 31.28 44.04
CA VAL A 304 -26.15 32.00 45.31
C VAL A 304 -27.46 31.51 45.93
N GLY A 305 -27.34 30.67 46.96
CA GLY A 305 -28.46 30.23 47.77
C GLY A 305 -29.03 31.41 48.58
N VAL A 306 -30.25 31.82 48.25
CA VAL A 306 -31.05 32.71 49.09
C VAL A 306 -31.64 31.88 50.22
N ALA A 307 -31.04 31.96 51.41
CA ALA A 307 -31.65 31.47 52.64
C ALA A 307 -32.72 32.46 53.10
N LEU A 308 -34.00 32.09 52.94
CA LEU A 308 -35.12 32.76 53.62
C LEU A 308 -35.02 32.46 55.13
N GLY A 309 -34.57 33.44 55.91
CA GLY A 309 -34.71 33.47 57.37
C GLY A 309 -35.85 34.38 57.76
N VAL A 310 -37.05 33.82 57.99
CA VAL A 310 -38.14 34.51 58.69
C VAL A 310 -37.92 34.31 60.18
N ALA A 311 -37.37 35.32 60.86
CA ALA A 311 -37.32 35.38 62.32
C ALA A 311 -38.51 36.20 62.83
N LEU A 312 -39.37 35.54 63.60
CA LEU A 312 -40.46 36.11 64.38
C LEU A 312 -39.93 37.17 65.35
N VAL A 313 -40.54 38.36 65.32
CA VAL A 313 -40.40 39.39 66.35
C VAL A 313 -41.65 39.34 67.25
N THR A 314 -41.47 38.96 68.51
CA THR A 314 -42.40 39.23 69.59
C THR A 314 -41.66 39.88 70.76
N GLY A 315 -42.19 41.01 71.23
CA GLY A 315 -42.06 41.47 72.62
C GLY A 315 -41.07 42.60 72.91
N LYS A 316 -41.50 43.85 72.73
CA LYS A 316 -41.89 44.76 73.83
C LYS A 316 -42.38 46.11 73.29
#